data_AF-A0A7W4E4Q4-F1
#
_entry.id   AF-A0A7W4E4Q4-F1
#
_cell.length_a   1.000
_cell.length_b   1.000
_cell.length_c   1.000
_cell.angle_alpha   90.00
_cell.angle_beta   90.00
_cell.angle_gamma   90.00
#
_symmetry.space_group_name_H-M   'P 1'
#
loop_
_entity.id
_entity.type
_entity.pdbx_description
1 polymer ?
#
loop_
_entity_poly.entity_id
_entity_poly.type
_entity_poly.pdbx_seq_one_letter_code
_entity_poly.pdbx_strand_id
1 'polypeptide(L)'
;MNHNLASNGLEKAGEQEVSDNYLKLMEALKNVEFSGEKKTKDEVNFDLEDILDRKEKMASFTEKECSQEYLIRERHEIICDRDHIENQRVDVVENLENQTLEYRFKLREPLAEISELGQKLRTESREKDGVAELQSGTSVRLGEITYRDLETMREFRLCDALVFEKNGVKVSLADATARELGDGVISRKRNTSNLVRAAIGLVQMEVPKAMDETVAQQTLDEIFRQDLGVEDALGEVSERAERDYKIARLKWQYKLENLDAEQLERAEKLTRREVFPGYSTYVENGKHEEYLAKYGEDVRAVHMLNSMSVDSVYRVLTTGLMSTTERFSRGVVKNGISSVLDIDSGGADNVFTRIMNAEQRSKIQNHAVVLKPEIFDRTDWYAYNVDSYGSTNEAHFAGRLAPEEIFQRTMGDLDHYSTDNEQMFRTGIGVEYIEAIEVDELDRDELLEGLYQKGLSEVNGRPIEEVILAREFDDDDDWDGWDDFGPNFEGEGVSVEDFLAQNLRKQERIESIYNGEVKEVSLGELTELAESSEDFNDTFVSLAEAIMGQGGGVKLKADLETHLGQVLGVEDLANLASGKLPKDFAPNDLGVFLFAKNQLGVDFGQMYMEARGVSI
;
A
#
# COMPACT_ATOMS: atom_id res chain seq x y z
N MET A 1 39.89 -6.96 -28.26
CA MET A 1 40.94 -7.93 -27.89
C MET A 1 41.19 -7.81 -26.41
N ASN A 2 40.93 -8.91 -25.68
CA ASN A 2 41.57 -9.43 -24.45
C ASN A 2 42.67 -8.57 -23.81
N HIS A 3 42.91 -8.55 -22.50
CA HIS A 3 42.34 -9.11 -21.27
C HIS A 3 43.23 -8.44 -20.20
N ASN A 4 42.71 -8.18 -19.00
CA ASN A 4 43.38 -8.64 -17.78
C ASN A 4 42.45 -8.48 -16.59
N LEU A 5 41.94 -9.65 -16.20
CA LEU A 5 41.38 -9.98 -14.91
C LEU A 5 42.41 -9.69 -13.82
N ALA A 6 41.97 -9.07 -12.73
CA ALA A 6 42.49 -9.34 -11.40
C ALA A 6 41.32 -9.87 -10.55
N SER A 7 41.66 -10.87 -9.75
CA SER A 7 40.84 -11.97 -9.26
C SER A 7 40.15 -11.71 -7.92
N ASN A 8 38.93 -12.25 -7.80
CA ASN A 8 38.26 -12.83 -6.63
C ASN A 8 38.64 -12.31 -5.22
N GLY A 9 37.67 -11.62 -4.63
CA GLY A 9 37.40 -11.58 -3.19
C GLY A 9 35.90 -11.75 -2.93
N LEU A 10 35.23 -12.61 -3.71
CA LEU A 10 33.87 -13.09 -3.47
C LEU A 10 33.97 -14.44 -2.76
N GLU A 11 34.31 -14.40 -1.47
CA GLU A 11 34.08 -15.52 -0.56
C GLU A 11 33.36 -15.00 0.67
N LYS A 12 32.09 -15.39 0.77
CA LYS A 12 31.28 -15.51 1.99
C LYS A 12 31.36 -14.34 2.98
N ALA A 13 30.50 -13.35 2.79
CA ALA A 13 30.15 -12.40 3.84
C ALA A 13 28.66 -12.51 4.15
N GLY A 14 28.34 -13.07 5.32
CA GLY A 14 27.03 -13.00 5.94
C GLY A 14 26.05 -14.10 5.55
N GLU A 15 26.41 -15.37 5.74
CA GLU A 15 25.42 -16.35 6.21
C GLU A 15 24.86 -15.76 7.52
N GLN A 16 23.74 -15.06 7.42
CA GLN A 16 22.85 -14.90 8.55
C GLN A 16 22.53 -16.34 8.95
N GLU A 17 22.97 -16.78 10.13
CA GLU A 17 22.59 -18.09 10.65
C GLU A 17 21.07 -18.16 10.53
N VAL A 18 20.67 -18.98 9.56
CA VAL A 18 19.33 -19.45 9.32
C VAL A 18 18.76 -19.76 10.70
N SER A 19 17.79 -18.96 11.13
CA SER A 19 17.17 -19.09 12.45
C SER A 19 16.80 -20.56 12.67
N ASP A 20 17.11 -21.13 13.84
CA ASP A 20 16.72 -22.51 14.17
C ASP A 20 15.22 -22.75 13.94
N ASN A 21 14.40 -21.70 13.99
CA ASN A 21 12.96 -21.79 13.72
C ASN A 21 12.63 -21.73 12.21
N TYR A 22 13.47 -21.13 11.36
CA TYR A 22 13.43 -21.32 9.90
C TYR A 22 13.86 -22.73 9.52
N LEU A 23 14.90 -23.33 10.14
CA LEU A 23 15.20 -24.75 9.92
C LEU A 23 14.04 -25.66 10.34
N LYS A 24 13.36 -25.36 11.45
CA LYS A 24 12.18 -26.11 11.90
C LYS A 24 10.96 -25.91 11.00
N LEU A 25 10.72 -24.72 10.44
CA LEU A 25 9.66 -24.49 9.45
C LEU A 25 9.98 -25.18 8.12
N MET A 26 11.25 -25.15 7.68
CA MET A 26 11.70 -25.79 6.44
C MET A 26 11.77 -27.33 6.59
N GLU A 27 12.18 -27.85 7.75
CA GLU A 27 12.07 -29.28 8.09
C GLU A 27 10.59 -29.67 8.25
N ALA A 28 9.84 -28.77 8.88
CA ALA A 28 8.41 -28.47 8.91
C ALA A 28 7.65 -28.51 7.58
N LEU A 29 8.30 -28.41 6.42
CA LEU A 29 7.62 -28.35 5.11
C LEU A 29 8.25 -29.27 4.03
N LYS A 30 9.47 -29.78 4.25
CA LYS A 30 10.20 -30.67 3.30
C LYS A 30 9.62 -32.07 3.01
N ASN A 31 8.76 -32.64 3.86
CA ASN A 31 8.32 -34.05 3.77
C ASN A 31 6.79 -34.23 3.68
N VAL A 32 6.07 -33.34 2.98
CA VAL A 32 4.61 -33.46 2.78
C VAL A 32 4.26 -34.77 2.03
N GLU A 33 3.76 -35.76 2.76
CA GLU A 33 3.24 -37.04 2.25
C GLU A 33 1.74 -37.15 2.50
N PHE A 34 1.01 -37.69 1.51
CA PHE A 34 -0.44 -37.88 1.54
C PHE A 34 -0.82 -39.17 2.27
N SER A 35 -1.30 -39.12 3.52
CA SER A 35 -2.10 -40.19 4.16
C SER A 35 -2.57 -39.85 5.59
N GLY A 36 -3.74 -40.37 6.00
CA GLY A 36 -4.48 -39.95 7.21
C GLY A 36 -4.41 -40.81 8.49
N GLU A 37 -4.95 -40.18 9.56
CA GLU A 37 -5.42 -40.59 10.92
C GLU A 37 -4.52 -40.51 12.21
N LYS A 38 -4.85 -39.49 13.06
CA LYS A 38 -5.18 -39.37 14.52
C LYS A 38 -4.21 -39.48 15.76
N LYS A 39 -4.23 -38.36 16.56
CA LYS A 39 -4.30 -38.12 18.06
C LYS A 39 -3.04 -38.36 18.96
N THR A 40 -2.73 -37.65 20.09
CA THR A 40 -3.38 -36.69 21.05
C THR A 40 -2.37 -36.00 22.04
N LYS A 41 -2.73 -34.78 22.51
CA LYS A 41 -2.44 -33.90 23.71
C LYS A 41 -1.39 -34.19 24.82
N ASP A 42 -0.78 -33.11 25.38
CA ASP A 42 -1.01 -32.56 26.75
C ASP A 42 -0.33 -31.19 27.04
N GLU A 43 -0.92 -30.41 27.96
CA GLU A 43 -0.90 -28.92 28.16
C GLU A 43 0.01 -28.40 29.30
N VAL A 44 0.40 -27.10 29.27
CA VAL A 44 0.66 -26.22 30.46
C VAL A 44 0.34 -24.73 30.13
N ASN A 45 -0.34 -24.03 31.06
CA ASN A 45 -0.95 -22.67 30.98
C ASN A 45 -0.02 -21.46 31.31
N PHE A 46 -0.37 -20.26 30.79
CA PHE A 46 0.09 -18.92 31.21
C PHE A 46 -1.08 -17.89 31.19
N ASP A 47 -1.01 -16.82 31.99
CA ASP A 47 -2.14 -16.02 32.52
C ASP A 47 -2.42 -14.73 31.71
N LEU A 48 -3.66 -14.55 31.22
CA LEU A 48 -4.16 -13.45 30.38
C LEU A 48 -4.85 -12.31 31.17
N GLU A 49 -4.94 -12.44 32.50
CA GLU A 49 -5.69 -11.52 33.37
C GLU A 49 -5.21 -10.05 33.29
N ASP A 50 -3.91 -9.82 33.06
CA ASP A 50 -3.34 -8.46 33.06
C ASP A 50 -3.73 -7.59 31.84
N ILE A 51 -4.20 -8.20 30.74
CA ILE A 51 -4.65 -7.46 29.55
C ILE A 51 -6.08 -6.94 29.72
N LEU A 52 -6.88 -7.60 30.58
CA LEU A 52 -8.31 -7.31 30.76
C LEU A 52 -8.59 -6.31 31.87
N ASP A 53 -7.69 -6.16 32.86
CA ASP A 53 -7.84 -5.14 33.91
C ASP A 53 -7.77 -3.70 33.34
N ARG A 54 -7.30 -3.56 32.08
CA ARG A 54 -7.37 -2.31 31.29
C ARG A 54 -8.69 -2.12 30.53
N LYS A 55 -9.50 -3.18 30.31
CA LYS A 55 -10.79 -3.10 29.57
C LYS A 55 -11.92 -2.47 30.39
N GLU A 56 -11.90 -2.54 31.73
CA GLU A 56 -13.00 -2.03 32.56
C GLU A 56 -13.06 -0.49 32.72
N LYS A 57 -12.15 0.27 32.10
CA LYS A 57 -12.08 1.74 32.25
C LYS A 57 -12.59 2.59 31.08
N MET A 58 -13.16 2.02 30.01
CA MET A 58 -13.58 2.80 28.85
C MET A 58 -15.09 2.74 28.58
N ALA A 59 -15.63 3.89 28.19
CA ALA A 59 -17.01 4.37 28.31
C ALA A 59 -18.15 3.46 27.80
N SER A 60 -19.34 3.69 28.37
CA SER A 60 -20.58 2.98 28.06
C SER A 60 -21.01 3.13 26.59
N PHE A 61 -21.57 2.04 26.06
CA PHE A 61 -22.15 1.82 24.73
C PHE A 61 -23.04 2.95 24.16
N THR A 62 -23.53 3.86 25.01
CA THR A 62 -24.44 4.94 24.67
C THR A 62 -23.78 6.20 24.07
N GLU A 63 -22.46 6.36 24.15
CA GLU A 63 -21.76 7.56 23.59
C GLU A 63 -21.31 7.38 22.13
N LYS A 64 -21.16 6.15 21.63
CA LYS A 64 -20.71 5.85 20.25
C LYS A 64 -21.78 6.00 19.17
N GLU A 65 -23.06 6.13 19.53
CA GLU A 65 -24.17 6.20 18.56
C GLU A 65 -24.54 7.64 18.14
N CYS A 66 -23.84 8.67 18.65
CA CYS A 66 -24.25 10.07 18.45
C CYS A 66 -23.26 10.98 17.71
N SER A 67 -22.08 10.50 17.31
CA SER A 67 -21.20 11.18 16.35
C SER A 67 -21.25 10.41 15.02
N GLN A 68 -21.32 11.11 13.89
CA GLN A 68 -20.95 10.52 12.59
C GLN A 68 -19.42 10.32 12.55
N GLU A 69 -18.87 9.62 13.54
CA GLU A 69 -17.51 9.12 13.50
C GLU A 69 -17.44 8.15 12.33
N TYR A 70 -16.46 8.34 11.44
CA TYR A 70 -16.27 7.46 10.29
C TYR A 70 -16.31 6.00 10.74
N LEU A 71 -17.00 5.16 9.95
CA LEU A 71 -16.98 3.71 10.12
C LEU A 71 -15.55 3.21 9.88
N ILE A 72 -14.74 3.21 10.94
CA ILE A 72 -13.38 2.71 10.95
C ILE A 72 -13.24 1.72 12.10
N ARG A 73 -12.70 0.54 11.82
CA ARG A 73 -12.50 -0.48 12.86
C ARG A 73 -11.43 0.00 13.83
N GLU A 74 -11.62 -0.28 15.12
CA GLU A 74 -10.56 -0.05 16.11
C GLU A 74 -9.44 -1.09 15.93
N ARG A 75 -8.21 -0.66 16.17
CA ARG A 75 -7.00 -1.48 16.09
C ARG A 75 -6.27 -1.42 17.43
N HIS A 76 -5.81 -2.58 17.87
CA HIS A 76 -4.94 -2.76 19.04
C HIS A 76 -3.65 -3.44 18.59
N GLU A 77 -2.57 -3.30 19.37
CA GLU A 77 -1.32 -4.04 19.15
C GLU A 77 -1.02 -5.00 20.30
N ILE A 78 -0.43 -6.13 19.93
CA ILE A 78 0.27 -7.03 20.84
C ILE A 78 1.74 -6.97 20.45
N ILE A 79 2.58 -6.64 21.43
CA ILE A 79 4.03 -6.67 21.27
C ILE A 79 4.52 -8.07 21.63
N CYS A 80 5.22 -8.71 20.70
CA CYS A 80 5.55 -10.12 20.78
C CYS A 80 7.02 -10.38 20.44
N ASP A 81 7.48 -11.63 20.54
CA ASP A 81 8.90 -11.92 20.37
C ASP A 81 9.41 -11.65 18.95
N ARG A 82 10.68 -11.26 18.88
CA ARG A 82 11.34 -10.64 17.74
C ARG A 82 11.67 -11.59 16.61
N ASP A 83 11.97 -12.83 16.95
CA ASP A 83 12.70 -13.71 16.05
C ASP A 83 11.87 -14.15 14.84
N HIS A 84 10.54 -14.03 14.92
CA HIS A 84 9.63 -14.60 13.94
C HIS A 84 8.71 -13.58 13.30
N ILE A 85 8.27 -12.60 14.09
CA ILE A 85 7.28 -11.61 13.66
C ILE A 85 7.98 -10.29 13.34
N GLU A 86 7.73 -9.78 12.14
CA GLU A 86 8.24 -8.50 11.69
C GLU A 86 7.81 -7.41 12.69
N ASN A 87 8.75 -6.55 13.05
CA ASN A 87 8.53 -5.45 13.98
C ASN A 87 8.06 -5.81 15.40
N GLN A 88 8.05 -7.10 15.81
CA GLN A 88 7.53 -7.55 17.11
C GLN A 88 6.05 -7.24 17.30
N ARG A 89 5.23 -7.40 16.24
CA ARG A 89 3.87 -6.85 16.24
C ARG A 89 2.83 -7.80 15.67
N VAL A 90 1.77 -8.00 16.46
CA VAL A 90 0.49 -8.54 15.99
C VAL A 90 -0.58 -7.46 16.13
N ASP A 91 -1.20 -7.11 15.01
CA ASP A 91 -2.29 -6.16 14.93
C ASP A 91 -3.60 -6.88 15.19
N VAL A 92 -4.44 -6.38 16.10
CA VAL A 92 -5.76 -6.93 16.40
C VAL A 92 -6.81 -5.93 15.98
N VAL A 93 -7.58 -6.28 14.95
CA VAL A 93 -8.64 -5.43 14.38
C VAL A 93 -9.99 -6.06 14.67
N GLU A 94 -10.91 -5.27 15.18
CA GLU A 94 -12.26 -5.76 15.51
C GLU A 94 -13.15 -5.80 14.26
N ASN A 95 -13.62 -6.98 13.88
CA ASN A 95 -14.60 -7.14 12.79
C ASN A 95 -16.00 -7.36 13.38
N LEU A 96 -16.76 -6.28 13.48
CA LEU A 96 -18.13 -6.28 14.04
C LEU A 96 -19.12 -7.02 13.13
N GLU A 97 -18.94 -6.98 11.81
CA GLU A 97 -19.85 -7.59 10.85
C GLU A 97 -19.85 -9.12 10.97
N ASN A 98 -18.67 -9.70 11.16
CA ASN A 98 -18.48 -11.15 11.28
C ASN A 98 -18.41 -11.63 12.73
N GLN A 99 -18.50 -10.73 13.71
CA GLN A 99 -18.31 -11.03 15.14
C GLN A 99 -16.97 -11.75 15.41
N THR A 100 -15.91 -11.30 14.76
CA THR A 100 -14.54 -11.85 14.89
C THR A 100 -13.54 -10.79 15.34
N LEU A 101 -12.44 -11.24 15.91
CA LEU A 101 -11.20 -10.49 16.09
C LEU A 101 -10.21 -10.98 15.03
N GLU A 102 -9.65 -10.05 14.27
CA GLU A 102 -8.70 -10.34 13.22
C GLU A 102 -7.28 -10.04 13.71
N TYR A 103 -6.47 -11.08 13.89
CA TYR A 103 -5.07 -10.98 14.24
C TYR A 103 -4.24 -10.98 12.95
N ARG A 104 -3.48 -9.91 12.72
CA ARG A 104 -2.70 -9.71 11.51
C ARG A 104 -1.24 -9.45 11.85
N PHE A 105 -0.34 -10.13 11.18
CA PHE A 105 1.10 -9.94 11.38
C PHE A 105 1.88 -10.40 10.15
N LYS A 106 3.17 -10.05 10.10
CA LYS A 106 4.08 -10.51 9.05
C LYS A 106 5.14 -11.41 9.63
N LEU A 107 5.29 -12.60 9.07
CA LEU A 107 6.40 -13.50 9.34
C LEU A 107 7.63 -13.04 8.54
N ARG A 108 8.81 -13.12 9.16
CA ARG A 108 10.07 -12.67 8.51
C ARG A 108 10.49 -13.56 7.33
N GLU A 109 10.26 -14.87 7.37
CA GLU A 109 10.70 -15.81 6.32
C GLU A 109 9.78 -17.04 6.09
N PRO A 110 8.65 -16.90 5.36
CA PRO A 110 7.90 -18.09 4.92
C PRO A 110 7.61 -18.16 3.41
N LEU A 111 8.12 -17.22 2.60
CA LEU A 111 7.54 -16.97 1.27
C LEU A 111 7.73 -18.11 0.27
N ALA A 112 8.91 -18.74 0.23
CA ALA A 112 9.25 -19.71 -0.81
C ALA A 112 8.34 -20.95 -0.76
N GLU A 113 8.14 -21.50 0.44
CA GLU A 113 7.37 -22.74 0.62
C GLU A 113 5.86 -22.51 0.49
N ILE A 114 5.34 -21.38 0.98
CA ILE A 114 3.94 -20.98 0.77
C ILE A 114 3.65 -20.87 -0.74
N SER A 115 4.57 -20.27 -1.50
CA SER A 115 4.43 -20.08 -2.95
C SER A 115 4.43 -21.41 -3.69
N GLU A 116 5.34 -22.33 -3.35
CA GLU A 116 5.40 -23.68 -3.94
C GLU A 116 4.12 -24.47 -3.65
N LEU A 117 3.64 -24.44 -2.41
CA LEU A 117 2.42 -25.13 -1.99
C LEU A 117 1.17 -24.54 -2.67
N GLY A 118 1.09 -23.20 -2.78
CA GLY A 118 0.05 -22.51 -3.55
C GLY A 118 0.07 -22.89 -5.02
N GLN A 119 1.25 -22.92 -5.66
CA GLN A 119 1.40 -23.32 -7.06
C GLN A 119 0.99 -24.77 -7.29
N LYS A 120 1.36 -25.68 -6.38
CA LYS A 120 0.95 -27.08 -6.43
C LYS A 120 -0.57 -27.21 -6.34
N LEU A 121 -1.20 -26.57 -5.34
CA LEU A 121 -2.66 -26.55 -5.18
C LEU A 121 -3.39 -25.98 -6.40
N ARG A 122 -2.89 -24.89 -7.01
CA ARG A 122 -3.45 -24.35 -8.26
C ARG A 122 -3.34 -25.33 -9.43
N THR A 123 -2.26 -26.08 -9.51
CA THR A 123 -2.04 -27.08 -10.57
C THR A 123 -2.95 -28.29 -10.38
N GLU A 124 -3.12 -28.74 -9.13
CA GLU A 124 -3.89 -29.94 -8.78
C GLU A 124 -5.41 -29.67 -8.67
N SER A 125 -5.84 -28.45 -8.32
CA SER A 125 -7.26 -28.09 -8.14
C SER A 125 -8.03 -27.86 -9.44
N ARG A 126 -7.37 -27.80 -10.60
CA ARG A 126 -8.05 -27.68 -11.91
C ARG A 126 -8.96 -28.89 -12.23
N GLU A 127 -8.92 -29.96 -11.44
CA GLU A 127 -9.78 -31.15 -11.62
C GLU A 127 -10.54 -31.63 -10.37
N LYS A 128 -10.27 -31.09 -9.15
CA LYS A 128 -10.91 -31.48 -7.87
C LYS A 128 -10.86 -30.32 -6.86
N ASP A 129 -11.75 -30.30 -5.86
CA ASP A 129 -11.67 -29.41 -4.68
C ASP A 129 -10.34 -29.63 -3.94
N GLY A 130 -9.27 -28.99 -4.43
CA GLY A 130 -7.90 -29.28 -4.04
C GLY A 130 -7.65 -28.94 -2.58
N VAL A 131 -7.38 -29.96 -1.77
CA VAL A 131 -6.96 -29.84 -0.37
C VAL A 131 -5.55 -30.41 -0.28
N ALA A 132 -4.63 -29.65 0.31
CA ALA A 132 -3.29 -30.11 0.69
C ALA A 132 -3.19 -30.13 2.21
N GLU A 133 -2.10 -30.66 2.75
CA GLU A 133 -1.87 -30.72 4.20
C GLU A 133 -0.53 -30.05 4.54
N LEU A 134 -0.51 -29.25 5.60
CA LEU A 134 0.70 -28.83 6.29
C LEU A 134 1.32 -30.03 7.01
N GLN A 135 2.57 -29.96 7.46
CA GLN A 135 3.19 -31.11 8.16
C GLN A 135 2.57 -31.43 9.52
N SER A 136 1.91 -30.47 10.15
CA SER A 136 1.04 -30.71 11.29
C SER A 136 -0.12 -31.67 10.99
N GLY A 137 -0.36 -31.99 9.70
CA GLY A 137 -1.55 -32.70 9.22
C GLY A 137 -2.74 -31.77 9.00
N THR A 138 -2.57 -30.45 9.13
CA THR A 138 -3.65 -29.47 8.96
C THR A 138 -3.97 -29.28 7.49
N SER A 139 -5.20 -29.57 7.11
CA SER A 139 -5.68 -29.40 5.74
C SER A 139 -5.80 -27.93 5.36
N VAL A 140 -5.15 -27.54 4.27
CA VAL A 140 -5.19 -26.21 3.65
C VAL A 140 -5.88 -26.28 2.29
N ARG A 141 -6.53 -25.18 1.93
CA ARG A 141 -7.17 -24.96 0.62
C ARG A 141 -6.76 -23.61 0.06
N LEU A 142 -6.94 -23.43 -1.25
CA LEU A 142 -6.77 -22.13 -1.85
C LEU A 142 -7.92 -21.19 -1.43
N GLY A 143 -7.58 -19.96 -1.09
CA GLY A 143 -8.49 -18.87 -0.80
C GLY A 143 -7.85 -17.54 -1.17
N GLU A 144 -8.29 -16.48 -0.53
CA GLU A 144 -7.85 -15.11 -0.81
C GLU A 144 -7.86 -14.27 0.46
N ILE A 145 -7.04 -13.21 0.45
CA ILE A 145 -7.11 -12.13 1.43
C ILE A 145 -7.76 -10.94 0.74
N THR A 146 -8.90 -10.50 1.28
CA THR A 146 -9.66 -9.36 0.80
C THR A 146 -9.84 -8.34 1.90
N TYR A 147 -9.85 -7.07 1.51
CA TYR A 147 -10.29 -5.96 2.35
C TYR A 147 -11.69 -5.57 1.94
N ARG A 148 -12.53 -5.19 2.91
CA ARG A 148 -13.90 -4.76 2.66
C ARG A 148 -14.09 -3.34 3.18
N ASP A 149 -14.59 -2.47 2.32
CA ASP A 149 -14.98 -1.11 2.67
C ASP A 149 -16.26 -1.12 3.50
N LEU A 150 -16.27 -0.43 4.64
CA LEU A 150 -17.43 -0.39 5.54
C LEU A 150 -18.55 0.53 5.04
N GLU A 151 -18.22 1.49 4.19
CA GLU A 151 -19.19 2.46 3.67
C GLU A 151 -19.88 1.93 2.41
N THR A 152 -19.08 1.48 1.43
CA THR A 152 -19.55 1.04 0.11
C THR A 152 -19.75 -0.46 0.00
N MET A 153 -19.30 -1.25 0.99
CA MET A 153 -19.29 -2.71 0.98
C MET A 153 -18.48 -3.33 -0.18
N ARG A 154 -17.68 -2.52 -0.88
CA ARG A 154 -16.80 -2.98 -1.96
C ARG A 154 -15.64 -3.78 -1.37
N GLU A 155 -15.20 -4.78 -2.13
CA GLU A 155 -14.06 -5.60 -1.75
C GLU A 155 -12.85 -5.28 -2.62
N PHE A 156 -11.68 -5.25 -2.00
CA PHE A 156 -10.39 -5.17 -2.65
C PHE A 156 -9.63 -6.46 -2.35
N ARG A 157 -9.34 -7.25 -3.40
CA ARG A 157 -8.53 -8.47 -3.27
C ARG A 157 -7.05 -8.12 -3.22
N LEU A 158 -6.38 -8.45 -2.11
CA LEU A 158 -4.95 -8.24 -1.95
C LEU A 158 -4.13 -9.28 -2.70
N CYS A 159 -4.39 -10.57 -2.46
CA CYS A 159 -3.65 -11.69 -3.03
C CYS A 159 -4.40 -13.01 -2.80
N ASP A 160 -3.92 -14.07 -3.45
CA ASP A 160 -4.25 -15.45 -3.08
C ASP A 160 -3.79 -15.75 -1.66
N ALA A 161 -4.38 -16.78 -1.05
CA ALA A 161 -3.95 -17.28 0.25
C ALA A 161 -4.11 -18.79 0.37
N LEU A 162 -3.30 -19.40 1.24
CA LEU A 162 -3.55 -20.72 1.77
C LEU A 162 -4.41 -20.58 3.03
N VAL A 163 -5.59 -21.17 3.02
CA VAL A 163 -6.58 -21.03 4.09
C VAL A 163 -6.80 -22.36 4.77
N PHE A 164 -6.77 -22.37 6.09
CA PHE A 164 -7.17 -23.50 6.93
C PHE A 164 -8.00 -23.03 8.12
N GLU A 165 -8.65 -23.97 8.79
CA GLU A 165 -9.42 -23.71 10.00
C GLU A 165 -9.01 -24.72 11.08
N LYS A 166 -8.73 -24.23 12.28
CA LYS A 166 -8.38 -25.05 13.44
C LYS A 166 -9.18 -24.56 14.65
N ASN A 167 -9.95 -25.47 15.25
CA ASN A 167 -10.82 -25.20 16.40
C ASN A 167 -11.72 -23.95 16.24
N GLY A 168 -12.20 -23.66 15.02
CA GLY A 168 -13.04 -22.49 14.73
C GLY A 168 -12.27 -21.19 14.47
N VAL A 169 -10.94 -21.21 14.52
CA VAL A 169 -10.08 -20.10 14.07
C VAL A 169 -9.73 -20.34 12.59
N LYS A 170 -10.08 -19.39 11.74
CA LYS A 170 -9.70 -19.39 10.32
C LYS A 170 -8.37 -18.68 10.16
N VAL A 171 -7.43 -19.31 9.46
CA VAL A 171 -6.09 -18.77 9.21
C VAL A 171 -5.89 -18.65 7.71
N SER A 172 -5.44 -17.48 7.27
CA SER A 172 -5.10 -17.18 5.88
C SER A 172 -3.63 -16.79 5.80
N LEU A 173 -2.84 -17.57 5.06
CA LEU A 173 -1.43 -17.32 4.78
C LEU A 173 -1.32 -16.72 3.38
N ALA A 174 -0.83 -15.49 3.27
CA ALA A 174 -0.75 -14.80 2.00
C ALA A 174 0.23 -15.48 1.02
N ASP A 175 -0.24 -15.71 -0.21
CA ASP A 175 0.61 -16.07 -1.34
C ASP A 175 0.88 -14.81 -2.17
N ALA A 176 2.03 -14.17 -1.91
CA ALA A 176 2.41 -12.93 -2.58
C ALA A 176 2.73 -13.10 -4.08
N THR A 177 2.77 -14.32 -4.61
CA THR A 177 3.05 -14.56 -6.04
C THR A 177 1.82 -14.42 -6.93
N ALA A 178 0.62 -14.33 -6.36
CA ALA A 178 -0.63 -14.40 -7.10
C ALA A 178 -1.68 -13.37 -6.62
N ARG A 179 -2.32 -12.70 -7.59
CA ARG A 179 -3.45 -11.78 -7.42
C ARG A 179 -4.30 -11.80 -8.70
N GLU A 180 -5.60 -12.10 -8.62
CA GLU A 180 -6.51 -12.09 -9.78
C GLU A 180 -7.84 -11.34 -9.51
N LEU A 181 -8.07 -10.20 -10.20
CA LEU A 181 -9.33 -9.81 -10.87
C LEU A 181 -9.17 -8.35 -11.35
N GLY A 182 -9.26 -8.15 -12.67
CA GLY A 182 -8.84 -6.93 -13.37
C GLY A 182 -7.33 -6.96 -13.60
N ASP A 183 -6.90 -7.34 -14.80
CA ASP A 183 -5.53 -7.17 -15.30
C ASP A 183 -4.35 -7.93 -14.69
N GLY A 184 -4.51 -8.74 -13.63
CA GLY A 184 -3.66 -9.90 -13.27
C GLY A 184 -2.12 -9.74 -13.20
N VAL A 185 -1.57 -8.55 -13.37
CA VAL A 185 -0.12 -8.30 -13.46
C VAL A 185 0.32 -7.51 -12.24
N ILE A 186 1.16 -8.14 -11.43
CA ILE A 186 1.91 -7.45 -10.38
C ILE A 186 2.83 -6.44 -11.05
N SER A 187 2.72 -5.16 -10.66
CA SER A 187 3.54 -4.11 -11.25
C SER A 187 5.02 -4.40 -11.03
N ARG A 188 5.81 -4.23 -12.10
CA ARG A 188 7.27 -4.34 -12.06
C ARG A 188 7.96 -3.01 -11.75
N LYS A 189 7.20 -1.91 -11.68
CA LYS A 189 7.75 -0.58 -11.39
C LYS A 189 8.35 -0.60 -9.98
N ARG A 190 9.66 -0.40 -9.89
CA ARG A 190 10.43 -0.50 -8.63
C ARG A 190 10.24 -1.84 -7.88
N ASN A 191 9.87 -2.90 -8.59
CA ASN A 191 9.62 -4.24 -8.05
C ASN A 191 10.12 -5.30 -9.03
N THR A 192 11.38 -5.71 -8.90
CA THR A 192 11.96 -6.76 -9.75
C THR A 192 11.54 -8.18 -9.36
N SER A 193 10.98 -8.34 -8.15
CA SER A 193 10.57 -9.65 -7.62
C SER A 193 9.24 -10.14 -8.19
N ASN A 194 8.42 -9.26 -8.78
CA ASN A 194 7.10 -9.61 -9.31
C ASN A 194 6.20 -10.28 -8.24
N LEU A 195 6.32 -9.79 -7.01
CA LEU A 195 5.53 -10.19 -5.83
C LEU A 195 4.65 -9.03 -5.37
N VAL A 196 3.48 -9.33 -4.82
CA VAL A 196 2.66 -8.37 -4.04
C VAL A 196 3.39 -8.10 -2.73
N ARG A 197 4.28 -7.10 -2.70
CA ARG A 197 5.22 -6.95 -1.58
C ARG A 197 4.57 -6.64 -0.25
N ALA A 198 3.44 -5.93 -0.23
CA ALA A 198 2.66 -5.71 0.99
C ALA A 198 2.08 -7.03 1.58
N ALA A 199 1.94 -8.08 0.78
CA ALA A 199 1.46 -9.40 1.22
C ALA A 199 2.57 -10.35 1.69
N ILE A 200 3.85 -10.00 1.50
CA ILE A 200 4.98 -10.85 1.91
C ILE A 200 4.89 -11.15 3.40
N GLY A 201 4.85 -12.45 3.72
CA GLY A 201 4.80 -12.96 5.09
C GLY A 201 3.49 -12.69 5.82
N LEU A 202 2.48 -12.08 5.19
CA LEU A 202 1.23 -11.71 5.84
C LEU A 202 0.44 -12.95 6.28
N VAL A 203 0.07 -12.96 7.55
CA VAL A 203 -0.84 -13.94 8.16
C VAL A 203 -2.04 -13.18 8.71
N GLN A 204 -3.24 -13.70 8.46
CA GLN A 204 -4.49 -13.20 8.99
C GLN A 204 -5.24 -14.33 9.70
N MET A 205 -5.52 -14.18 10.99
CA MET A 205 -6.29 -15.13 11.78
C MET A 205 -7.60 -14.50 12.22
N GLU A 206 -8.72 -15.10 11.86
CA GLU A 206 -10.06 -14.69 12.27
C GLU A 206 -10.52 -15.57 13.45
N VAL A 207 -10.60 -14.96 14.63
CA VAL A 207 -11.01 -15.61 15.88
C VAL A 207 -12.43 -15.18 16.25
N PRO A 208 -13.40 -16.09 16.42
CA PRO A 208 -14.75 -15.74 16.85
C PRO A 208 -14.76 -15.06 18.22
N LYS A 209 -15.47 -13.93 18.37
CA LYS A 209 -15.59 -13.23 19.66
C LYS A 209 -16.32 -14.04 20.74
N ALA A 210 -17.17 -14.97 20.32
CA ALA A 210 -17.87 -15.88 21.22
C ALA A 210 -16.97 -17.03 21.73
N MET A 211 -15.74 -17.16 21.21
CA MET A 211 -14.78 -18.14 21.67
C MET A 211 -14.27 -17.76 23.06
N ASP A 212 -14.15 -18.75 23.94
CA ASP A 212 -13.53 -18.58 25.24
C ASP A 212 -12.06 -18.14 25.08
N GLU A 213 -11.62 -17.17 25.89
CA GLU A 213 -10.30 -16.55 25.73
C GLU A 213 -9.15 -17.55 25.96
N THR A 214 -9.29 -18.45 26.93
CA THR A 214 -8.28 -19.49 27.18
C THR A 214 -8.23 -20.47 26.01
N VAL A 215 -9.38 -20.84 25.45
CA VAL A 215 -9.45 -21.71 24.26
C VAL A 215 -8.86 -21.01 23.02
N ALA A 216 -9.13 -19.71 22.85
CA ALA A 216 -8.58 -18.92 21.76
C ALA A 216 -7.06 -18.87 21.86
N GLN A 217 -6.52 -18.55 23.04
CA GLN A 217 -5.07 -18.51 23.28
C GLN A 217 -4.42 -19.86 23.01
N GLN A 218 -4.93 -20.95 23.59
CA GLN A 218 -4.41 -22.30 23.36
C GLN A 218 -4.44 -22.67 21.88
N THR A 219 -5.50 -22.31 21.17
CA THR A 219 -5.62 -22.55 19.73
C THR A 219 -4.60 -21.75 18.94
N LEU A 220 -4.42 -20.46 19.25
CA LEU A 220 -3.41 -19.61 18.60
C LEU A 220 -2.01 -20.15 18.84
N ASP A 221 -1.66 -20.51 20.08
CA ASP A 221 -0.35 -21.09 20.43
C ASP A 221 -0.10 -22.41 19.70
N GLU A 222 -1.13 -23.28 19.60
CA GLU A 222 -1.06 -24.50 18.81
C GLU A 222 -0.84 -24.22 17.32
N ILE A 223 -1.51 -23.21 16.76
CA ILE A 223 -1.32 -22.80 15.37
C ILE A 223 0.10 -22.28 15.15
N PHE A 224 0.56 -21.36 15.99
CA PHE A 224 1.90 -20.80 15.89
C PHE A 224 2.96 -21.90 15.96
N ARG A 225 2.91 -22.76 16.98
CA ARG A 225 3.90 -23.81 17.18
C ARG A 225 3.86 -24.89 16.11
N GLN A 226 2.68 -25.46 15.85
CA GLN A 226 2.57 -26.67 15.03
C GLN A 226 2.42 -26.37 13.54
N ASP A 227 1.66 -25.33 13.20
CA ASP A 227 1.30 -25.01 11.82
C ASP A 227 2.21 -23.96 11.20
N LEU A 228 2.71 -23.00 11.99
CA LEU A 228 3.59 -21.92 11.52
C LEU A 228 5.07 -22.10 11.92
N GLY A 229 5.40 -23.09 12.75
CA GLY A 229 6.78 -23.33 13.22
C GLY A 229 7.35 -22.20 14.09
N VAL A 230 6.48 -21.37 14.67
CA VAL A 230 6.83 -20.23 15.51
C VAL A 230 6.61 -20.61 16.97
N GLU A 231 7.70 -20.88 17.68
CA GLU A 231 7.65 -21.10 19.13
C GLU A 231 7.43 -19.77 19.86
N ASP A 232 6.65 -19.83 20.95
CA ASP A 232 6.42 -18.72 21.88
C ASP A 232 6.05 -17.38 21.19
N ALA A 233 5.31 -17.46 20.08
CA ALA A 233 5.02 -16.33 19.20
C ALA A 233 4.39 -15.14 19.91
N LEU A 234 3.54 -15.40 20.90
CA LEU A 234 2.82 -14.40 21.70
C LEU A 234 3.40 -14.25 23.12
N GLY A 235 4.61 -14.79 23.36
CA GLY A 235 5.30 -14.70 24.64
C GLY A 235 5.74 -13.28 24.99
N GLU A 236 5.99 -13.04 26.28
CA GLU A 236 6.52 -11.77 26.76
C GLU A 236 7.89 -11.45 26.14
N VAL A 237 8.12 -10.18 25.80
CA VAL A 237 9.40 -9.73 25.27
C VAL A 237 10.44 -9.71 26.39
N SER A 238 11.42 -10.61 26.31
CA SER A 238 12.56 -10.60 27.24
C SER A 238 13.40 -9.33 27.11
N GLU A 239 14.08 -8.90 28.19
CA GLU A 239 15.02 -7.76 28.14
C GLU A 239 16.10 -7.92 27.07
N ARG A 240 16.53 -9.16 26.82
CA ARG A 240 17.49 -9.48 25.76
C ARG A 240 16.89 -9.25 24.37
N ALA A 241 15.70 -9.76 24.11
CA ALA A 241 15.00 -9.56 22.83
C ALA A 241 14.72 -8.07 22.59
N GLU A 242 14.34 -7.32 23.63
CA GLU A 242 14.16 -5.87 23.57
C GLU A 242 15.47 -5.15 23.19
N ARG A 243 16.56 -5.44 23.91
CA ARG A 243 17.89 -4.86 23.66
C ARG A 243 18.35 -5.17 22.24
N ASP A 244 18.23 -6.43 21.81
CA ASP A 244 18.61 -6.84 20.48
C ASP A 244 17.78 -6.06 19.46
N TYR A 245 16.46 -5.89 19.67
CA TYR A 245 15.59 -5.14 18.76
C TYR A 245 16.05 -3.70 18.60
N LYS A 246 16.36 -3.01 19.70
CA LYS A 246 16.87 -1.64 19.67
C LYS A 246 18.14 -1.52 18.84
N ILE A 247 19.08 -2.44 19.03
CA ILE A 247 20.34 -2.54 18.27
C ILE A 247 20.03 -2.67 16.77
N ALA A 248 19.16 -3.60 16.40
CA ALA A 248 18.85 -3.82 14.98
C ALA A 248 18.02 -2.71 14.36
N ARG A 249 17.14 -2.08 15.13
CA ARG A 249 16.36 -0.91 14.72
C ARG A 249 17.29 0.25 14.40
N LEU A 250 18.28 0.52 15.25
CA LEU A 250 19.27 1.57 15.01
C LEU A 250 20.14 1.24 13.78
N LYS A 251 20.63 0.00 13.67
CA LYS A 251 21.37 -0.46 12.47
C LYS A 251 20.57 -0.28 11.19
N TRP A 252 19.30 -0.68 11.21
CA TRP A 252 18.40 -0.54 10.09
C TRP A 252 18.19 0.94 9.74
N GLN A 253 17.84 1.79 10.71
CA GLN A 253 17.60 3.21 10.48
C GLN A 253 18.81 3.89 9.84
N TYR A 254 20.00 3.69 10.41
CA TYR A 254 21.22 4.39 10.02
C TYR A 254 22.10 3.63 9.01
N LYS A 255 21.62 2.52 8.44
CA LYS A 255 22.37 1.67 7.50
C LYS A 255 23.75 1.21 8.03
N LEU A 256 23.79 0.84 9.31
CA LEU A 256 25.03 0.42 9.98
C LEU A 256 25.17 -1.11 9.96
N GLU A 257 26.33 -1.62 9.57
CA GLU A 257 26.63 -3.06 9.67
C GLU A 257 26.93 -3.46 11.12
N ASN A 258 27.77 -2.67 11.79
CA ASN A 258 28.19 -2.86 13.18
C ASN A 258 28.03 -1.55 13.95
N LEU A 259 27.90 -1.68 15.27
CA LEU A 259 27.79 -0.54 16.18
C LEU A 259 29.08 -0.44 17.00
N ASP A 260 29.63 0.77 17.09
CA ASP A 260 30.65 1.08 18.09
C ASP A 260 30.03 1.26 19.49
N ALA A 261 30.86 1.57 20.49
CA ALA A 261 30.41 1.70 21.87
C ALA A 261 29.40 2.85 22.08
N GLU A 262 29.57 3.97 21.37
CA GLU A 262 28.69 5.13 21.47
C GLU A 262 27.34 4.83 20.80
N GLN A 263 27.37 4.18 19.63
CA GLN A 263 26.17 3.77 18.91
C GLN A 263 25.40 2.67 19.66
N LEU A 264 26.09 1.78 20.37
CA LEU A 264 25.44 0.82 21.27
C LEU A 264 24.73 1.53 22.44
N GLU A 265 25.39 2.49 23.08
CA GLU A 265 24.76 3.31 24.13
C GLU A 265 23.54 4.08 23.60
N ARG A 266 23.64 4.61 22.37
CA ARG A 266 22.54 5.27 21.68
C ARG A 266 21.36 4.32 21.44
N ALA A 267 21.63 3.08 21.00
CA ALA A 267 20.59 2.08 20.83
C ALA A 267 19.89 1.75 22.16
N GLU A 268 20.64 1.64 23.26
CA GLU A 268 20.07 1.36 24.58
C GLU A 268 19.13 2.46 25.09
N LYS A 269 19.37 3.71 24.70
CA LYS A 269 18.54 4.87 25.07
C LYS A 269 17.24 4.98 24.27
N LEU A 270 17.04 4.17 23.24
CA LEU A 270 15.79 4.15 22.50
C LEU A 270 14.62 3.79 23.43
N THR A 271 13.56 4.59 23.38
CA THR A 271 12.35 4.37 24.18
C THR A 271 11.17 4.02 23.28
N ARG A 272 10.35 3.06 23.69
CA ARG A 272 9.12 2.73 22.96
C ARG A 272 8.06 3.80 23.25
N ARG A 273 7.38 4.27 22.21
CA ARG A 273 6.30 5.26 22.27
C ARG A 273 5.21 4.88 21.28
N GLU A 274 3.96 5.06 21.67
CA GLU A 274 2.82 5.04 20.76
C GLU A 274 2.85 6.30 19.90
N VAL A 275 2.94 6.13 18.58
CA VAL A 275 3.13 7.24 17.60
C VAL A 275 1.96 7.37 16.62
N PHE A 276 0.99 6.48 16.76
CA PHE A 276 -0.28 6.42 16.06
C PHE A 276 -1.19 5.48 16.87
N PRO A 277 -2.52 5.69 16.95
CA PRO A 277 -3.40 4.86 17.78
C PRO A 277 -3.24 3.36 17.56
N GLY A 278 -2.93 2.65 18.65
CA GLY A 278 -2.64 1.22 18.69
C GLY A 278 -1.30 0.84 18.06
N TYR A 279 -0.41 1.77 17.70
CA TYR A 279 0.87 1.51 17.07
C TYR A 279 2.03 2.19 17.79
N SER A 280 2.95 1.38 18.30
CA SER A 280 4.18 1.83 18.94
C SER A 280 5.44 1.50 18.16
N THR A 281 6.43 2.39 18.28
CA THR A 281 7.78 2.19 17.75
C THR A 281 8.83 2.72 18.74
N TYR A 282 10.10 2.45 18.46
CA TYR A 282 11.19 3.09 19.19
C TYR A 282 11.47 4.48 18.65
N VAL A 283 11.67 5.42 19.57
CA VAL A 283 12.03 6.80 19.26
C VAL A 283 13.38 7.14 19.88
N GLU A 284 14.11 7.98 19.19
CA GLU A 284 15.30 8.66 19.68
C GLU A 284 14.92 10.07 20.11
N ASN A 285 14.63 10.23 21.41
CA ASN A 285 14.09 11.48 21.93
C ASN A 285 15.01 12.67 21.67
N GLY A 286 14.46 13.74 21.07
CA GLY A 286 15.17 14.98 20.80
C GLY A 286 16.03 14.93 19.54
N LYS A 287 16.00 13.84 18.76
CA LYS A 287 16.80 13.73 17.54
C LYS A 287 16.43 14.79 16.50
N HIS A 288 15.16 15.18 16.44
CA HIS A 288 14.69 16.28 15.61
C HIS A 288 15.42 17.60 15.88
N GLU A 289 15.76 17.91 17.14
CA GLU A 289 16.47 19.16 17.50
C GLU A 289 17.84 19.24 16.81
N GLU A 290 18.54 18.11 16.67
CA GLU A 290 19.80 18.05 15.94
C GLU A 290 19.61 18.35 14.44
N TYR A 291 18.54 17.82 13.84
CA TYR A 291 18.22 18.09 12.43
C TYR A 291 17.85 19.56 12.22
N LEU A 292 17.02 20.13 13.08
CA LEU A 292 16.62 21.55 12.99
C LEU A 292 17.82 22.49 13.18
N ALA A 293 18.65 22.25 14.20
CA ALA A 293 19.83 23.06 14.46
C ALA A 293 20.83 23.04 13.30
N LYS A 294 20.86 21.93 12.53
CA LYS A 294 21.77 21.76 11.40
C LYS A 294 21.21 22.25 10.06
N TYR A 295 19.93 22.00 9.80
CA TYR A 295 19.33 22.15 8.47
C TYR A 295 18.28 23.27 8.39
N GLY A 296 17.86 23.84 9.52
CA GLY A 296 16.90 24.94 9.58
C GLY A 296 15.73 24.64 10.53
N GLU A 297 15.32 25.65 11.30
CA GLU A 297 14.22 25.55 12.28
C GLU A 297 12.84 25.33 11.63
N ASP A 298 12.71 25.62 10.34
CA ASP A 298 11.48 25.53 9.55
C ASP A 298 11.36 24.24 8.74
N VAL A 299 12.34 23.33 8.86
CA VAL A 299 12.33 22.02 8.21
C VAL A 299 11.25 21.14 8.83
N ARG A 300 10.42 20.55 7.97
CA ARG A 300 9.27 19.71 8.35
C ARG A 300 9.16 18.50 7.44
N ALA A 301 8.53 17.44 7.97
CA ALA A 301 7.96 16.40 7.12
C ALA A 301 6.57 16.85 6.67
N VAL A 302 6.28 16.71 5.37
CA VAL A 302 5.08 17.24 4.73
C VAL A 302 4.39 16.13 3.96
N HIS A 303 3.10 15.92 4.23
CA HIS A 303 2.27 15.01 3.47
C HIS A 303 1.37 15.78 2.50
N MET A 304 1.35 15.36 1.24
CA MET A 304 0.55 16.00 0.20
C MET A 304 -0.85 15.40 0.18
N LEU A 305 -1.88 16.24 0.32
CA LEU A 305 -3.26 15.79 0.24
C LEU A 305 -3.70 15.68 -1.23
N ASN A 306 -4.25 14.53 -1.59
CA ASN A 306 -4.81 14.29 -2.92
C ASN A 306 -6.24 14.84 -3.08
N SER A 307 -6.97 15.03 -1.99
CA SER A 307 -8.36 15.49 -1.99
C SER A 307 -8.57 16.54 -0.91
N MET A 308 -9.16 17.66 -1.32
CA MET A 308 -9.49 18.80 -0.47
C MET A 308 -10.91 18.74 0.10
N SER A 309 -11.60 17.60 -0.01
CA SER A 309 -12.95 17.53 0.54
C SER A 309 -12.89 17.76 2.06
N VAL A 310 -13.90 18.46 2.59
CA VAL A 310 -14.10 18.65 4.03
C VAL A 310 -14.02 17.30 4.76
N ASP A 311 -14.53 16.23 4.13
CA ASP A 311 -14.44 14.86 4.67
C ASP A 311 -13.01 14.31 4.74
N SER A 312 -12.19 14.56 3.72
CA SER A 312 -10.78 14.14 3.70
C SER A 312 -10.01 14.83 4.84
N VAL A 313 -10.18 16.15 4.98
CA VAL A 313 -9.49 16.93 6.01
C VAL A 313 -10.00 16.60 7.41
N TYR A 314 -11.31 16.52 7.61
CA TYR A 314 -11.91 16.12 8.90
C TYR A 314 -11.38 14.76 9.35
N ARG A 315 -11.27 13.79 8.44
CA ARG A 315 -10.66 12.48 8.72
C ARG A 315 -9.21 12.60 9.18
N VAL A 316 -8.37 13.29 8.42
CA VAL A 316 -6.94 13.48 8.79
C VAL A 316 -6.81 14.09 10.19
N LEU A 317 -7.64 15.08 10.52
CA LEU A 317 -7.60 15.77 11.81
C LEU A 317 -8.21 14.98 12.98
N THR A 318 -9.02 13.96 12.71
CA THR A 318 -9.64 13.10 13.74
C THR A 318 -8.93 11.76 13.91
N THR A 319 -8.33 11.22 12.85
CA THR A 319 -7.73 9.87 12.85
C THR A 319 -6.23 9.85 12.58
N GLY A 320 -5.65 10.97 12.13
CA GLY A 320 -4.28 11.02 11.64
C GLY A 320 -4.17 10.50 10.20
N LEU A 321 -2.92 10.37 9.73
CA LEU A 321 -2.61 9.80 8.43
C LEU A 321 -2.39 8.30 8.57
N MET A 322 -2.94 7.52 7.65
CA MET A 322 -2.85 6.06 7.65
C MET A 322 -2.26 5.55 6.34
N SER A 323 -1.40 4.54 6.41
CA SER A 323 -0.90 3.85 5.23
C SER A 323 -2.04 3.17 4.46
N THR A 324 -1.81 2.79 3.21
CA THR A 324 -2.82 2.06 2.41
C THR A 324 -3.26 0.76 3.08
N THR A 325 -2.33 -0.05 3.60
CA THR A 325 -2.68 -1.31 4.30
C THR A 325 -3.42 -1.06 5.61
N GLU A 326 -3.10 0.00 6.35
CA GLU A 326 -3.78 0.38 7.59
C GLU A 326 -5.22 0.85 7.32
N ARG A 327 -5.42 1.70 6.31
CA ARG A 327 -6.77 2.14 5.91
C ARG A 327 -7.62 0.94 5.50
N PHE A 328 -7.06 0.06 4.67
CA PHE A 328 -7.78 -1.08 4.11
C PHE A 328 -8.13 -2.11 5.18
N SER A 329 -7.22 -2.42 6.11
CA SER A 329 -7.47 -3.36 7.20
C SER A 329 -8.58 -2.88 8.15
N ARG A 330 -8.66 -1.56 8.34
CA ARG A 330 -9.67 -0.92 9.19
C ARG A 330 -10.98 -0.62 8.48
N GLY A 331 -11.13 -1.05 7.24
CA GLY A 331 -12.37 -0.97 6.49
C GLY A 331 -12.60 0.33 5.73
N VAL A 332 -11.54 1.10 5.48
CA VAL A 332 -11.55 2.30 4.63
C VAL A 332 -10.77 1.98 3.35
N VAL A 333 -11.46 1.43 2.35
CA VAL A 333 -10.84 0.96 1.10
C VAL A 333 -10.99 2.04 0.03
N LYS A 334 -10.25 3.14 0.22
CA LYS A 334 -10.18 4.27 -0.72
C LYS A 334 -8.76 4.42 -1.25
N ASN A 335 -8.60 4.45 -2.57
CA ASN A 335 -7.28 4.63 -3.17
C ASN A 335 -6.69 6.01 -2.80
N GLY A 336 -5.38 6.04 -2.52
CA GLY A 336 -4.57 7.25 -2.55
C GLY A 336 -4.01 7.47 -3.96
N ILE A 337 -2.98 8.32 -4.08
CA ILE A 337 -2.34 8.68 -5.36
C ILE A 337 -1.86 7.42 -6.12
N SER A 338 -1.30 6.42 -5.43
CA SER A 338 -0.67 5.26 -6.08
C SER A 338 -0.89 3.93 -5.36
N SER A 339 -2.05 3.74 -4.69
CA SER A 339 -2.26 2.62 -3.76
C SER A 339 -1.90 1.23 -4.29
N VAL A 340 -2.17 0.90 -5.56
CA VAL A 340 -1.79 -0.40 -6.15
C VAL A 340 -0.29 -0.54 -6.34
N LEU A 341 0.39 0.52 -6.81
CA LEU A 341 1.85 0.54 -6.94
C LEU A 341 2.52 0.44 -5.57
N ASP A 342 1.99 1.13 -4.56
CA ASP A 342 2.48 1.05 -3.18
C ASP A 342 2.35 -0.37 -2.63
N ILE A 343 1.26 -1.08 -2.95
CA ILE A 343 1.03 -2.46 -2.54
C ILE A 343 2.08 -3.38 -3.16
N ASP A 344 2.36 -3.21 -4.45
CA ASP A 344 3.28 -4.05 -5.21
C ASP A 344 4.74 -3.75 -4.91
N SER A 345 5.10 -2.50 -4.62
CA SER A 345 6.45 -2.09 -4.20
C SER A 345 6.72 -2.39 -2.72
N GLY A 346 5.67 -2.49 -1.90
CA GLY A 346 5.74 -2.60 -0.44
C GLY A 346 5.74 -1.27 0.29
N GLY A 347 5.52 -0.16 -0.42
CA GLY A 347 5.27 1.16 0.16
C GLY A 347 3.96 1.27 0.93
N ALA A 348 2.96 0.41 0.65
CA ALA A 348 1.61 0.50 1.20
C ALA A 348 1.52 0.35 2.73
N ASP A 349 2.57 -0.11 3.38
CA ASP A 349 2.71 -0.15 4.84
C ASP A 349 3.19 1.18 5.44
N ASN A 350 3.30 2.24 4.65
CA ASN A 350 3.85 3.52 5.08
C ASN A 350 2.96 4.71 4.67
N VAL A 351 3.04 5.77 5.47
CA VAL A 351 2.61 7.12 5.11
C VAL A 351 3.79 7.83 4.45
N PHE A 352 3.54 8.41 3.28
CA PHE A 352 4.54 9.10 2.48
C PHE A 352 4.59 10.57 2.85
N THR A 353 5.79 11.08 3.09
CA THR A 353 6.04 12.50 3.32
C THR A 353 7.23 12.98 2.51
N ARG A 354 7.44 14.30 2.50
CA ARG A 354 8.61 14.98 1.93
C ARG A 354 9.25 15.86 2.99
N ILE A 355 10.58 15.97 3.02
CA ILE A 355 11.31 16.92 3.87
C ILE A 355 11.34 18.25 3.12
N MET A 356 10.76 19.29 3.72
CA MET A 356 10.62 20.60 3.12
C MET A 356 10.82 21.71 4.16
N ASN A 357 11.49 22.80 3.78
CA ASN A 357 11.53 24.05 4.54
C ASN A 357 10.34 24.96 4.15
N ALA A 358 10.18 26.11 4.79
CA ALA A 358 9.05 27.01 4.53
C ALA A 358 9.04 27.58 3.10
N GLU A 359 10.22 27.92 2.56
CA GLU A 359 10.36 28.42 1.19
C GLU A 359 9.95 27.38 0.14
N GLN A 360 10.26 26.10 0.38
CA GLN A 360 9.84 25.02 -0.50
C GLN A 360 8.34 24.77 -0.39
N ARG A 361 7.77 24.87 0.82
CA ARG A 361 6.32 24.68 1.04
C ARG A 361 5.46 25.75 0.40
N SER A 362 5.92 27.00 0.36
CA SER A 362 5.17 28.09 -0.30
C SER A 362 5.04 27.89 -1.81
N LYS A 363 5.94 27.12 -2.42
CA LYS A 363 5.94 26.81 -3.87
C LYS A 363 5.05 25.61 -4.24
N ILE A 364 4.42 24.97 -3.25
CA ILE A 364 3.60 23.78 -3.48
C ILE A 364 2.18 24.19 -3.84
N GLN A 365 1.69 23.74 -4.99
CA GLN A 365 0.30 23.97 -5.39
C GLN A 365 -0.71 23.12 -4.60
N ASN A 366 -0.41 21.84 -4.30
CA ASN A 366 -1.35 21.01 -3.53
C ASN A 366 -1.39 21.40 -2.05
N HIS A 367 -2.48 21.03 -1.38
CA HIS A 367 -2.65 21.19 0.06
C HIS A 367 -1.69 20.26 0.82
N ALA A 368 -1.15 20.75 1.93
CA ALA A 368 -0.05 20.10 2.63
C ALA A 368 -0.38 19.93 4.11
N VAL A 369 -0.30 18.69 4.61
CA VAL A 369 -0.27 18.43 6.05
C VAL A 369 1.18 18.60 6.51
N VAL A 370 1.41 19.62 7.32
CA VAL A 370 2.71 19.91 7.92
C VAL A 370 2.79 19.21 9.27
N LEU A 371 3.81 18.37 9.44
CA LEU A 371 4.00 17.58 10.64
C LEU A 371 5.03 18.23 11.56
N LYS A 372 4.74 18.23 12.85
CA LYS A 372 5.66 18.65 13.91
C LYS A 372 7.01 17.93 13.78
N PRO A 373 8.13 18.63 14.04
CA PRO A 373 9.47 18.09 13.81
C PRO A 373 9.77 16.82 14.63
N GLU A 374 9.11 16.62 15.77
CA GLU A 374 9.21 15.43 16.62
C GLU A 374 8.92 14.12 15.87
N ILE A 375 8.28 14.18 14.69
CA ILE A 375 8.14 13.01 13.83
C ILE A 375 9.50 12.40 13.45
N PHE A 376 10.55 13.22 13.35
CA PHE A 376 11.90 12.78 13.03
C PHE A 376 12.60 12.02 14.17
N ASP A 377 12.04 12.01 15.39
CA ASP A 377 12.53 11.16 16.49
C ASP A 377 12.21 9.68 16.24
N ARG A 378 11.25 9.39 15.38
CA ARG A 378 10.89 8.01 15.02
C ARG A 378 12.04 7.28 14.35
N THR A 379 12.14 5.98 14.58
CA THR A 379 13.17 5.11 13.97
C THR A 379 12.59 4.05 13.02
N ASP A 380 11.31 4.17 12.67
CA ASP A 380 10.58 3.29 11.77
C ASP A 380 10.28 3.94 10.42
N TRP A 381 11.19 4.78 9.94
CA TRP A 381 11.08 5.38 8.62
C TRP A 381 12.35 5.22 7.81
N TYR A 382 12.20 5.16 6.49
CA TYR A 382 13.30 5.14 5.55
C TYR A 382 13.03 6.19 4.47
N ALA A 383 14.04 6.49 3.65
CA ALA A 383 13.94 7.56 2.68
C ALA A 383 14.58 7.25 1.33
N TYR A 384 14.03 7.88 0.31
CA TYR A 384 14.62 8.00 -1.02
C TYR A 384 14.66 9.47 -1.41
N ASN A 385 15.61 9.84 -2.28
CA ASN A 385 15.67 11.18 -2.87
C ASN A 385 15.10 11.18 -4.30
N VAL A 386 14.21 10.23 -4.59
CA VAL A 386 13.51 10.01 -5.86
C VAL A 386 12.24 9.20 -5.58
N ASP A 387 11.23 9.33 -6.44
CA ASP A 387 10.02 8.53 -6.37
C ASP A 387 10.37 7.04 -6.57
N SER A 388 10.13 6.29 -5.49
CA SER A 388 10.40 4.87 -5.41
C SER A 388 9.16 4.06 -5.05
N TYR A 389 7.99 4.69 -4.97
CA TYR A 389 6.76 4.11 -4.42
C TYR A 389 7.00 3.46 -3.06
N GLY A 390 7.95 3.96 -2.27
CA GLY A 390 8.34 3.33 -1.00
C GLY A 390 8.87 1.89 -1.13
N SER A 391 9.46 1.51 -2.27
CA SER A 391 9.85 0.13 -2.56
C SER A 391 10.66 -0.53 -1.44
N THR A 392 10.32 -1.77 -1.13
CA THR A 392 11.03 -2.66 -0.20
C THR A 392 11.72 -3.82 -0.94
N ASN A 393 11.71 -3.81 -2.28
CA ASN A 393 12.44 -4.78 -3.07
C ASN A 393 13.94 -4.61 -2.83
N GLU A 394 14.65 -5.70 -2.55
CA GLU A 394 16.06 -5.66 -2.09
C GLU A 394 16.98 -4.79 -2.96
N ALA A 395 16.86 -4.90 -4.30
CA ALA A 395 17.69 -4.14 -5.23
C ALA A 395 17.45 -2.62 -5.13
N HIS A 396 16.22 -2.21 -4.84
CA HIS A 396 15.85 -0.80 -4.64
C HIS A 396 16.11 -0.36 -3.20
N PHE A 397 15.77 -1.20 -2.23
CA PHE A 397 15.88 -0.92 -0.80
C PHE A 397 17.32 -0.74 -0.34
N ALA A 398 18.29 -1.41 -0.98
CA ALA A 398 19.71 -1.14 -0.77
C ALA A 398 20.10 0.33 -1.06
N GLY A 399 19.39 0.96 -2.00
CA GLY A 399 19.58 2.35 -2.43
C GLY A 399 18.92 3.40 -1.52
N ARG A 400 18.17 2.99 -0.49
CA ARG A 400 17.59 3.94 0.48
C ARG A 400 18.69 4.74 1.18
N LEU A 401 18.35 5.91 1.68
CA LEU A 401 19.28 6.80 2.37
C LEU A 401 19.14 6.66 3.88
N ALA A 402 20.25 6.79 4.60
CA ALA A 402 20.22 7.03 6.04
C ALA A 402 19.67 8.44 6.32
N PRO A 403 19.11 8.71 7.51
CA PRO A 403 18.53 10.01 7.85
C PRO A 403 19.44 11.19 7.53
N GLU A 404 20.70 11.15 7.97
CA GLU A 404 21.65 12.23 7.72
C GLU A 404 21.89 12.50 6.23
N GLU A 405 21.91 11.44 5.42
CA GLU A 405 22.15 11.55 3.98
C GLU A 405 20.97 12.18 3.26
N ILE A 406 19.73 11.86 3.64
CA ILE A 406 18.55 12.47 3.03
C ILE A 406 18.46 13.95 3.43
N PHE A 407 18.61 14.30 4.70
CA PHE A 407 18.61 15.71 5.11
C PHE A 407 19.71 16.50 4.41
N GLN A 408 20.92 15.95 4.27
CA GLN A 408 21.99 16.62 3.54
C GLN A 408 21.68 16.82 2.05
N ARG A 409 21.03 15.84 1.39
CA ARG A 409 20.66 15.98 -0.03
C ARG A 409 19.51 16.95 -0.25
N THR A 410 18.56 16.98 0.67
CA THR A 410 17.33 17.75 0.50
C THR A 410 17.47 19.18 1.03
N MET A 411 18.20 19.38 2.14
CA MET A 411 18.36 20.69 2.80
C MET A 411 19.78 21.27 2.71
N GLY A 412 20.79 20.46 2.34
CA GLY A 412 22.18 20.91 2.32
C GLY A 412 22.59 21.67 1.05
N ASP A 413 21.80 21.56 -0.02
CA ASP A 413 21.97 22.28 -1.29
C ASP A 413 20.59 22.53 -1.91
N LEU A 414 19.99 23.69 -1.60
CA LEU A 414 18.63 24.02 -2.01
C LEU A 414 18.48 24.21 -3.53
N ASP A 415 19.58 24.53 -4.22
CA ASP A 415 19.60 24.67 -5.69
C ASP A 415 19.36 23.33 -6.41
N HIS A 416 19.61 22.21 -5.73
CA HIS A 416 19.42 20.85 -6.25
C HIS A 416 18.38 20.05 -5.45
N TYR A 417 17.44 20.75 -4.82
CA TYR A 417 16.34 20.12 -4.11
C TYR A 417 15.53 19.19 -5.03
N SER A 418 15.27 17.97 -4.55
CA SER A 418 14.38 17.03 -5.24
C SER A 418 13.00 17.05 -4.61
N THR A 419 12.00 17.39 -5.41
CA THR A 419 10.56 17.33 -5.04
C THR A 419 10.06 15.91 -4.80
N ASP A 420 10.77 14.93 -5.33
CA ASP A 420 10.47 13.50 -5.19
C ASP A 420 11.22 12.87 -4.01
N ASN A 421 11.66 13.67 -3.03
CA ASN A 421 12.24 13.13 -1.82
C ASN A 421 11.14 12.48 -0.96
N GLU A 422 11.10 11.15 -0.94
CA GLU A 422 10.08 10.39 -0.21
C GLU A 422 10.63 9.90 1.13
N GLN A 423 9.87 10.11 2.20
CA GLN A 423 10.07 9.45 3.49
C GLN A 423 8.85 8.61 3.84
N MET A 424 9.11 7.40 4.32
CA MET A 424 8.12 6.36 4.48
C MET A 424 8.00 6.04 5.98
N PHE A 425 7.04 6.64 6.66
CA PHE A 425 6.74 6.37 8.07
C PHE A 425 5.79 5.18 8.19
N ARG A 426 6.19 4.13 8.92
CA ARG A 426 5.39 2.89 9.01
C ARG A 426 4.01 3.13 9.64
N THR A 427 3.01 2.39 9.14
CA THR A 427 1.63 2.24 9.64
C THR A 427 0.78 3.51 9.58
N GLY A 428 1.17 4.56 10.29
CA GLY A 428 0.40 5.77 10.42
C GLY A 428 1.17 6.88 11.11
N ILE A 429 0.60 8.09 11.09
CA ILE A 429 1.08 9.28 11.78
C ILE A 429 -0.10 9.83 12.57
N GLY A 430 0.01 9.83 13.90
CA GLY A 430 -1.06 10.26 14.77
C GLY A 430 -1.39 11.75 14.63
N VAL A 431 -2.62 12.13 15.02
CA VAL A 431 -3.12 13.52 14.97
C VAL A 431 -2.21 14.45 15.78
N GLU A 432 -1.59 13.95 16.85
CA GLU A 432 -0.68 14.70 17.71
C GLU A 432 0.55 15.27 16.98
N TYR A 433 0.93 14.66 15.86
CA TYR A 433 2.02 15.13 15.00
C TYR A 433 1.57 16.18 13.99
N ILE A 434 0.27 16.43 13.81
CA ILE A 434 -0.20 17.47 12.88
C ILE A 434 0.07 18.85 13.49
N GLU A 435 0.91 19.63 12.82
CA GLU A 435 1.21 21.02 13.18
C GLU A 435 0.25 21.96 12.47
N ALA A 436 0.04 21.75 11.17
CA ALA A 436 -0.88 22.54 10.36
C ALA A 436 -1.35 21.75 9.13
N ILE A 437 -2.44 22.22 8.53
CA ILE A 437 -2.80 21.93 7.15
C ILE A 437 -2.72 23.26 6.40
N GLU A 438 -1.71 23.37 5.55
CA GLU A 438 -1.49 24.51 4.67
C GLU A 438 -2.35 24.33 3.41
N VAL A 439 -3.21 25.31 3.14
CA VAL A 439 -4.24 25.32 2.09
C VAL A 439 -4.10 26.56 1.21
N ASP A 440 -4.75 26.58 0.06
CA ASP A 440 -4.90 27.82 -0.71
C ASP A 440 -5.74 28.84 0.09
N GLU A 441 -5.45 30.12 -0.04
CA GLU A 441 -6.22 31.18 0.62
C GLU A 441 -7.70 31.13 0.24
N LEU A 442 -8.01 30.83 -1.03
CA LEU A 442 -9.38 30.78 -1.54
C LEU A 442 -10.21 29.63 -0.95
N ASP A 443 -9.56 28.52 -0.59
CA ASP A 443 -10.23 27.31 -0.10
C ASP A 443 -10.42 27.30 1.43
N ARG A 444 -9.67 28.15 2.14
CA ARG A 444 -9.58 28.11 3.60
C ARG A 444 -10.91 28.30 4.30
N ASP A 445 -11.68 29.32 3.89
CA ASP A 445 -12.90 29.70 4.59
C ASP A 445 -14.02 28.66 4.37
N GLU A 446 -14.14 28.12 3.16
CA GLU A 446 -15.09 27.03 2.85
C GLU A 446 -14.75 25.77 3.65
N LEU A 447 -13.46 25.42 3.72
CA LEU A 447 -12.98 24.28 4.49
C LEU A 447 -13.30 24.44 5.97
N LEU A 448 -13.01 25.61 6.55
CA LEU A 448 -13.31 25.90 7.95
C LEU A 448 -14.81 25.82 8.25
N GLU A 449 -15.65 26.43 7.41
CA GLU A 449 -17.10 26.33 7.56
C GLU A 449 -17.57 24.88 7.57
N GLY A 450 -17.09 24.07 6.62
CA GLY A 450 -17.40 22.65 6.54
C GLY A 450 -16.96 21.87 7.79
N LEU A 451 -15.78 22.16 8.33
CA LEU A 451 -15.27 21.53 9.55
C LEU A 451 -16.11 21.89 10.78
N TYR A 452 -16.53 23.15 10.92
CA TYR A 452 -17.45 23.56 11.99
C TYR A 452 -18.81 22.88 11.88
N GLN A 453 -19.35 22.76 10.67
CA GLN A 453 -20.62 22.06 10.44
C GLN A 453 -20.52 20.58 10.86
N LYS A 454 -19.34 19.98 10.77
CA LYS A 454 -19.03 18.64 11.30
C LYS A 454 -18.70 18.61 12.80
N GLY A 455 -18.72 19.76 13.48
CA GLY A 455 -18.47 19.87 14.91
C GLY A 455 -16.99 19.92 15.30
N LEU A 456 -16.07 20.08 14.34
CA LEU A 456 -14.65 20.22 14.63
C LEU A 456 -14.27 21.70 14.77
N SER A 457 -14.08 22.14 16.02
CA SER A 457 -13.62 23.51 16.32
C SER A 457 -12.22 23.57 16.91
N GLU A 458 -11.67 22.44 17.35
CA GLU A 458 -10.33 22.34 17.94
C GLU A 458 -9.65 21.02 17.57
N VAL A 459 -8.32 21.04 17.45
CA VAL A 459 -7.47 19.87 17.24
C VAL A 459 -6.25 20.01 18.14
N ASN A 460 -5.93 18.96 18.91
CA ASN A 460 -4.81 18.98 19.86
C ASN A 460 -4.84 20.18 20.84
N GLY A 461 -6.04 20.62 21.24
CA GLY A 461 -6.24 21.78 22.13
C GLY A 461 -5.95 23.14 21.48
N ARG A 462 -5.81 23.19 20.15
CA ARG A 462 -5.66 24.43 19.37
C ARG A 462 -6.94 24.71 18.57
N PRO A 463 -7.39 25.97 18.46
CA PRO A 463 -8.47 26.35 17.57
C PRO A 463 -8.20 25.89 16.12
N ILE A 464 -9.23 25.43 15.42
CA ILE A 464 -9.08 24.90 14.05
C ILE A 464 -8.52 25.95 13.08
N GLU A 465 -8.75 27.24 13.32
CA GLU A 465 -8.21 28.37 12.55
C GLU A 465 -6.68 28.51 12.66
N GLU A 466 -6.09 28.03 13.76
CA GLU A 466 -4.63 27.99 13.93
C GLU A 466 -4.00 26.75 13.27
N VAL A 467 -4.83 25.75 12.94
CA VAL A 467 -4.40 24.50 12.31
C VAL A 467 -4.56 24.58 10.81
N ILE A 468 -5.65 25.16 10.30
CA ILE A 468 -5.84 25.41 8.87
C ILE A 468 -5.24 26.78 8.51
N LEU A 469 -4.11 26.77 7.79
CA LEU A 469 -3.35 27.96 7.44
C LEU A 469 -3.46 28.24 5.94
N ALA A 470 -3.77 29.49 5.57
CA ALA A 470 -3.70 29.93 4.18
C ALA A 470 -2.23 30.13 3.80
N ARG A 471 -1.87 29.71 2.59
CA ARG A 471 -0.59 30.07 1.95
C ARG A 471 -0.82 31.28 1.05
N GLU A 472 0.02 32.28 1.21
CA GLU A 472 0.13 33.40 0.27
C GLU A 472 1.12 33.01 -0.83
N PHE A 473 0.72 33.13 -2.10
CA PHE A 473 1.63 33.00 -3.23
C PHE A 473 2.22 34.38 -3.54
N ASP A 474 3.55 34.50 -3.53
CA ASP A 474 4.21 35.71 -4.03
C ASP A 474 4.21 35.67 -5.57
N ASP A 475 3.42 36.54 -6.20
CA ASP A 475 3.27 36.67 -7.66
C ASP A 475 4.55 37.18 -8.39
N ASP A 476 5.66 37.41 -7.67
CA ASP A 476 6.77 38.26 -8.11
C ASP A 476 8.08 37.52 -8.48
N ASP A 477 8.15 36.19 -8.47
CA ASP A 477 9.34 35.46 -8.91
C ASP A 477 9.26 35.00 -10.37
N ASP A 478 10.04 35.66 -11.22
CA ASP A 478 10.26 35.38 -12.64
C ASP A 478 10.43 33.86 -12.89
N TRP A 479 9.48 33.31 -13.64
CA TRP A 479 9.26 31.90 -13.97
C TRP A 479 10.29 31.33 -14.98
N ASP A 480 11.53 31.81 -14.98
CA ASP A 480 12.50 31.54 -16.05
C ASP A 480 13.55 30.45 -15.71
N GLY A 481 13.41 29.77 -14.57
CA GLY A 481 14.38 28.76 -14.10
C GLY A 481 13.79 27.38 -13.74
N TRP A 482 12.48 27.18 -13.84
CA TRP A 482 11.76 26.02 -13.27
C TRP A 482 10.79 25.35 -14.26
N ASP A 483 11.16 25.32 -15.55
CA ASP A 483 10.41 24.64 -16.64
C ASP A 483 10.29 23.11 -16.51
N ASP A 484 10.81 22.50 -15.43
CA ASP A 484 10.77 21.03 -15.19
C ASP A 484 9.71 20.63 -14.15
N PHE A 485 8.80 21.55 -13.80
CA PHE A 485 7.74 21.35 -12.80
C PHE A 485 6.41 20.95 -13.45
N GLY A 486 6.42 19.78 -14.05
CA GLY A 486 5.26 18.96 -14.34
C GLY A 486 5.70 17.50 -14.32
N PRO A 487 4.79 16.52 -14.16
CA PRO A 487 5.12 15.20 -14.67
C PRO A 487 5.52 15.41 -16.14
N ASN A 488 6.69 14.91 -16.56
CA ASN A 488 7.13 14.99 -17.96
C ASN A 488 5.96 14.60 -18.89
N PHE A 489 5.27 15.61 -19.41
CA PHE A 489 4.20 15.50 -20.39
C PHE A 489 4.78 16.16 -21.63
N GLU A 490 5.32 15.35 -22.53
CA GLU A 490 5.69 15.82 -23.86
C GLU A 490 4.40 16.29 -24.56
N GLY A 491 4.12 17.60 -24.54
CA GLY A 491 2.97 18.20 -25.20
C GLY A 491 3.08 19.72 -25.30
N GLU A 492 2.96 20.26 -26.51
CA GLU A 492 3.22 21.65 -26.87
C GLU A 492 2.36 22.69 -26.12
N GLY A 493 3.01 23.61 -25.39
CA GLY A 493 2.65 25.05 -25.30
C GLY A 493 1.20 25.46 -24.99
N VAL A 494 0.53 24.85 -24.00
CA VAL A 494 -0.79 25.30 -23.51
C VAL A 494 -0.65 25.94 -22.12
N SER A 495 -1.29 27.10 -21.88
CA SER A 495 -1.25 27.79 -20.58
C SER A 495 -1.94 26.96 -19.48
N VAL A 496 -1.56 27.14 -18.21
CA VAL A 496 -2.14 26.39 -17.07
C VAL A 496 -3.66 26.63 -16.93
N GLU A 497 -4.11 27.86 -17.20
CA GLU A 497 -5.55 28.20 -17.20
C GLU A 497 -6.29 27.47 -18.32
N ASP A 498 -5.69 27.36 -19.51
CA ASP A 498 -6.26 26.61 -20.63
C ASP A 498 -6.24 25.10 -20.35
N PHE A 499 -5.22 24.57 -19.68
CA PHE A 499 -5.10 23.17 -19.29
C PHE A 499 -6.15 22.77 -18.24
N LEU A 500 -6.32 23.57 -17.18
CA LEU A 500 -7.34 23.33 -16.15
C LEU A 500 -8.76 23.47 -16.72
N ALA A 501 -9.00 24.47 -17.57
CA ALA A 501 -10.28 24.62 -18.24
C ALA A 501 -10.57 23.46 -19.22
N GLN A 502 -9.53 22.93 -19.88
CA GLN A 502 -9.67 21.74 -20.74
C GLN A 502 -9.95 20.48 -19.92
N ASN A 503 -9.23 20.26 -18.80
CA ASN A 503 -9.45 19.08 -17.95
C ASN A 503 -10.82 19.11 -17.26
N LEU A 504 -11.27 20.27 -16.77
CA LEU A 504 -12.61 20.42 -16.21
C LEU A 504 -13.68 20.09 -17.26
N ARG A 505 -13.53 20.61 -18.50
CA ARG A 505 -14.44 20.27 -19.61
C ARG A 505 -14.40 18.78 -19.96
N LYS A 506 -13.23 18.13 -19.89
CA LYS A 506 -13.11 16.68 -20.13
C LYS A 506 -13.82 15.88 -19.02
N GLN A 507 -13.70 16.28 -17.76
CA GLN A 507 -14.42 15.65 -16.65
C GLN A 507 -15.94 15.84 -16.75
N GLU A 508 -16.41 17.07 -16.99
CA GLU A 508 -17.84 17.35 -17.23
C GLU A 508 -18.37 16.52 -18.42
N ARG A 509 -17.54 16.33 -19.45
CA ARG A 509 -17.89 15.53 -20.62
C ARG A 509 -17.98 14.03 -20.31
N ILE A 510 -17.05 13.50 -19.51
CA ILE A 510 -17.06 12.11 -19.02
C ILE A 510 -18.32 11.85 -18.18
N GLU A 511 -18.65 12.76 -17.26
CA GLU A 511 -19.86 12.65 -16.45
C GLU A 511 -21.13 12.71 -17.30
N SER A 512 -21.17 13.58 -18.31
CA SER A 512 -22.29 13.67 -19.26
C SER A 512 -22.49 12.37 -20.06
N ILE A 513 -21.39 11.66 -20.38
CA ILE A 513 -21.45 10.33 -21.00
C ILE A 513 -22.01 9.32 -20.00
N TYR A 514 -21.54 9.26 -18.76
CA TYR A 514 -22.08 8.32 -17.77
C TYR A 514 -23.55 8.56 -17.42
N ASN A 515 -23.98 9.83 -17.39
CA ASN A 515 -25.34 10.24 -17.05
C ASN A 515 -26.36 10.03 -18.18
N GLY A 516 -25.92 9.62 -19.37
CA GLY A 516 -26.83 9.38 -20.50
C GLY A 516 -27.22 10.61 -21.30
N GLU A 517 -26.56 11.73 -21.05
CA GLU A 517 -26.81 13.01 -21.73
C GLU A 517 -26.13 13.05 -23.11
N VAL A 518 -25.01 12.34 -23.25
CA VAL A 518 -24.23 12.21 -24.49
C VAL A 518 -24.30 10.78 -25.01
N LYS A 519 -25.13 10.57 -26.04
CA LYS A 519 -25.45 9.23 -26.55
C LYS A 519 -24.48 8.72 -27.62
N GLU A 520 -23.68 9.60 -28.20
CA GLU A 520 -22.68 9.29 -29.22
C GLU A 520 -21.50 10.26 -29.11
N VAL A 521 -20.28 9.72 -29.26
CA VAL A 521 -19.03 10.48 -29.42
C VAL A 521 -18.23 9.90 -30.58
N SER A 522 -17.27 10.66 -31.11
CA SER A 522 -16.33 10.14 -32.11
C SER A 522 -15.24 9.30 -31.44
N LEU A 523 -14.61 8.38 -32.17
CA LEU A 523 -13.46 7.64 -31.63
C LEU A 523 -12.32 8.56 -31.17
N GLY A 524 -12.03 9.65 -31.91
CA GLY A 524 -10.99 10.60 -31.52
C GLY A 524 -11.32 11.32 -30.21
N GLU A 525 -12.57 11.73 -30.01
CA GLU A 525 -13.05 12.32 -28.74
C GLU A 525 -12.98 11.29 -27.60
N LEU A 526 -13.35 10.03 -27.85
CA LEU A 526 -13.27 8.97 -26.84
C LEU A 526 -11.83 8.70 -26.39
N THR A 527 -10.90 8.65 -27.35
CA THR A 527 -9.47 8.50 -27.09
C THR A 527 -8.92 9.69 -26.30
N GLU A 528 -9.27 10.93 -26.69
CA GLU A 528 -8.81 12.14 -26.00
C GLU A 528 -9.31 12.25 -24.55
N LEU A 529 -10.52 11.74 -24.28
CA LEU A 529 -11.06 11.63 -22.92
C LEU A 529 -10.36 10.51 -22.13
N ALA A 530 -10.09 9.37 -22.74
CA ALA A 530 -9.37 8.28 -22.09
C ALA A 530 -7.90 8.64 -21.80
N GLU A 531 -7.25 9.42 -22.65
CA GLU A 531 -5.88 9.94 -22.46
C GLU A 531 -5.78 10.92 -21.29
N SER A 532 -6.91 11.50 -20.85
CA SER A 532 -6.96 12.36 -19.66
C SER A 532 -7.04 11.58 -18.34
N SER A 533 -7.01 10.25 -18.38
CA SER A 533 -7.07 9.36 -17.23
C SER A 533 -5.75 8.64 -16.98
N GLU A 534 -5.51 8.26 -15.71
CA GLU A 534 -4.34 7.49 -15.28
C GLU A 534 -4.27 6.09 -15.90
N ASP A 535 -5.42 5.51 -16.26
CA ASP A 535 -5.51 4.27 -17.03
C ASP A 535 -6.36 4.49 -18.30
N PHE A 536 -5.66 4.68 -19.41
CA PHE A 536 -6.26 4.83 -20.72
C PHE A 536 -7.19 3.67 -21.07
N ASN A 537 -6.78 2.42 -20.81
CA ASN A 537 -7.50 1.24 -21.28
C ASN A 537 -8.80 1.05 -20.50
N ASP A 538 -8.75 1.16 -19.17
CA ASP A 538 -9.93 1.05 -18.32
C ASP A 538 -10.94 2.17 -18.58
N THR A 539 -10.42 3.39 -18.79
CA THR A 539 -11.27 4.56 -19.07
C THR A 539 -11.89 4.45 -20.45
N PHE A 540 -11.13 4.01 -21.46
CA PHE A 540 -11.64 3.78 -22.80
C PHE A 540 -12.74 2.72 -22.81
N VAL A 541 -12.54 1.59 -22.11
CA VAL A 541 -13.53 0.52 -21.99
C VAL A 541 -14.78 1.01 -21.27
N SER A 542 -14.64 1.68 -20.11
CA SER A 542 -15.77 2.14 -19.30
C SER A 542 -16.63 3.18 -20.03
N LEU A 543 -16.00 4.13 -20.73
CA LEU A 543 -16.70 5.11 -21.54
C LEU A 543 -17.39 4.45 -22.74
N ALA A 544 -16.72 3.52 -23.42
CA ALA A 544 -17.30 2.77 -24.53
C ALA A 544 -18.52 1.95 -24.10
N GLU A 545 -18.48 1.30 -22.94
CA GLU A 545 -19.62 0.58 -22.36
C GLU A 545 -20.80 1.50 -22.04
N ALA A 546 -20.53 2.69 -21.47
CA ALA A 546 -21.55 3.69 -21.22
C ALA A 546 -22.25 4.15 -22.51
N ILE A 547 -21.48 4.42 -23.57
CA ILE A 547 -21.99 4.79 -24.90
C ILE A 547 -22.78 3.65 -25.54
N MET A 548 -22.30 2.41 -25.41
CA MET A 548 -23.02 1.22 -25.88
C MET A 548 -24.38 1.06 -25.19
N GLY A 549 -24.43 1.25 -23.87
CA GLY A 549 -25.65 1.20 -23.07
C GLY A 549 -26.70 2.24 -23.47
N GLN A 550 -26.30 3.27 -24.21
CA GLN A 550 -27.14 4.38 -24.65
C GLN A 550 -27.47 4.37 -26.14
N GLY A 551 -27.02 3.33 -26.86
CA GLY A 551 -27.32 3.12 -28.28
C GLY A 551 -26.26 3.64 -29.26
N GLY A 552 -25.13 4.18 -28.77
CA GLY A 552 -24.03 4.70 -29.61
C GLY A 552 -23.03 3.64 -30.10
N GLY A 553 -23.16 2.39 -29.68
CA GLY A 553 -22.20 1.33 -29.97
C GLY A 553 -22.01 1.01 -31.46
N VAL A 554 -23.04 1.20 -32.30
CA VAL A 554 -22.96 0.93 -33.75
C VAL A 554 -21.99 1.88 -34.45
N LYS A 555 -22.02 3.17 -34.09
CA LYS A 555 -21.14 4.19 -34.64
C LYS A 555 -19.72 4.00 -34.13
N LEU A 556 -19.56 3.77 -32.82
CA LEU A 556 -18.25 3.54 -32.22
C LEU A 556 -17.55 2.31 -32.83
N LYS A 557 -18.30 1.23 -33.06
CA LYS A 557 -17.81 0.05 -33.80
C LYS A 557 -17.30 0.43 -35.20
N ALA A 558 -18.10 1.15 -35.98
CA ALA A 558 -17.74 1.53 -37.36
C ALA A 558 -16.51 2.44 -37.42
N ASP A 559 -16.39 3.38 -36.48
CA ASP A 559 -15.22 4.26 -36.36
C ASP A 559 -13.96 3.45 -36.00
N LEU A 560 -14.08 2.48 -35.08
CA LEU A 560 -12.99 1.60 -34.68
C LEU A 560 -12.53 0.66 -35.81
N GLU A 561 -13.47 0.04 -36.54
CA GLU A 561 -13.17 -0.78 -37.73
C GLU A 561 -12.44 0.04 -38.80
N THR A 562 -12.87 1.28 -39.02
CA THR A 562 -12.23 2.19 -39.99
C THR A 562 -10.82 2.57 -39.56
N HIS A 563 -10.64 2.94 -38.29
CA HIS A 563 -9.34 3.35 -37.75
C HIS A 563 -8.35 2.18 -37.73
N LEU A 564 -8.73 1.04 -37.18
CA LEU A 564 -7.88 -0.14 -37.11
C LEU A 564 -7.55 -0.70 -38.49
N GLY A 565 -8.44 -0.57 -39.47
CA GLY A 565 -8.16 -0.93 -40.87
C GLY A 565 -7.13 -0.03 -41.56
N GLN A 566 -6.91 1.19 -41.06
CA GLN A 566 -5.89 2.11 -41.56
C GLN A 566 -4.54 1.94 -40.86
N VAL A 567 -4.56 1.58 -39.57
CA VAL A 567 -3.38 1.54 -38.72
C VAL A 567 -2.73 0.15 -38.65
N LEU A 568 -3.52 -0.92 -38.70
CA LEU A 568 -3.01 -2.29 -38.54
C LEU A 568 -2.58 -2.92 -39.86
N GLY A 569 -1.44 -3.62 -39.84
CA GLY A 569 -0.97 -4.42 -40.96
C GLY A 569 -1.76 -5.72 -41.14
N VAL A 570 -1.63 -6.35 -42.31
CA VAL A 570 -2.27 -7.65 -42.63
C VAL A 570 -1.85 -8.74 -41.63
N GLU A 571 -0.61 -8.70 -41.13
CA GLU A 571 -0.11 -9.66 -40.14
C GLU A 571 -0.72 -9.42 -38.74
N ASP A 572 -0.91 -8.17 -38.35
CA ASP A 572 -1.53 -7.80 -37.07
C ASP A 572 -3.00 -8.17 -37.03
N LEU A 573 -3.73 -7.92 -38.13
CA LEU A 573 -5.11 -8.35 -38.30
C LEU A 573 -5.22 -9.89 -38.28
N ALA A 574 -4.25 -10.61 -38.84
CA ALA A 574 -4.22 -12.08 -38.75
C ALA A 574 -4.03 -12.58 -37.32
N ASN A 575 -3.15 -11.92 -36.55
CA ASN A 575 -2.92 -12.22 -35.15
C ASN A 575 -4.19 -11.98 -34.33
N LEU A 576 -4.83 -10.82 -34.49
CA LEU A 576 -6.09 -10.49 -33.78
C LEU A 576 -7.26 -11.42 -34.17
N ALA A 577 -7.39 -11.75 -35.45
CA ALA A 577 -8.40 -12.71 -35.94
C ALA A 577 -8.20 -14.09 -35.28
N SER A 578 -6.94 -14.51 -35.07
CA SER A 578 -6.57 -15.77 -34.41
C SER A 578 -6.46 -15.68 -32.88
N GLY A 579 -6.81 -14.54 -32.27
CA GLY A 579 -6.81 -14.34 -30.82
C GLY A 579 -5.42 -14.15 -30.20
N LYS A 580 -4.45 -13.68 -30.98
CA LYS A 580 -3.08 -13.37 -30.55
C LYS A 580 -2.84 -11.86 -30.57
N LEU A 581 -2.05 -11.36 -29.62
CA LEU A 581 -1.62 -9.98 -29.62
C LEU A 581 -0.62 -9.73 -30.77
N PRO A 582 -0.73 -8.62 -31.51
CA PRO A 582 0.29 -8.24 -32.48
C PRO A 582 1.62 -7.90 -31.79
N LYS A 583 2.73 -8.05 -32.51
CA LYS A 583 4.07 -8.11 -31.93
C LYS A 583 4.55 -6.78 -31.32
N ASP A 584 4.06 -5.67 -31.84
CA ASP A 584 4.52 -4.31 -31.49
C ASP A 584 3.58 -3.58 -30.52
N PHE A 585 2.55 -4.27 -30.01
CA PHE A 585 1.59 -3.72 -29.05
C PHE A 585 1.93 -4.14 -27.62
N ALA A 586 1.67 -3.26 -26.66
CA ALA A 586 1.89 -3.55 -25.25
C ALA A 586 0.89 -4.62 -24.79
N PRO A 587 1.25 -5.49 -23.82
CA PRO A 587 0.32 -6.46 -23.27
C PRO A 587 -0.99 -5.86 -22.74
N ASN A 588 -0.95 -4.60 -22.27
CA ASN A 588 -2.12 -3.86 -21.78
C ASN A 588 -3.11 -3.51 -22.91
N ASP A 589 -2.67 -3.38 -24.15
CA ASP A 589 -3.54 -3.07 -25.30
C ASP A 589 -4.44 -4.26 -25.68
N LEU A 590 -4.11 -5.47 -25.20
CA LEU A 590 -4.90 -6.68 -25.43
C LEU A 590 -6.33 -6.54 -24.88
N GLY A 591 -6.50 -5.85 -23.75
CA GLY A 591 -7.80 -5.62 -23.13
C GLY A 591 -8.75 -4.87 -24.06
N VAL A 592 -8.26 -3.80 -24.69
CA VAL A 592 -9.03 -2.99 -25.64
C VAL A 592 -9.37 -3.78 -26.90
N PHE A 593 -8.46 -4.59 -27.43
CA PHE A 593 -8.75 -5.44 -28.60
C PHE A 593 -9.76 -6.56 -28.30
N LEU A 594 -9.68 -7.16 -27.11
CA LEU A 594 -10.65 -8.17 -26.67
C LEU A 594 -12.02 -7.54 -26.42
N PHE A 595 -12.07 -6.35 -25.82
CA PHE A 595 -13.29 -5.57 -25.67
C PHE A 595 -13.91 -5.23 -27.03
N ALA A 596 -13.11 -4.73 -27.98
CA ALA A 596 -13.54 -4.41 -29.33
C ALA A 596 -14.17 -5.63 -30.04
N LYS A 597 -13.54 -6.80 -29.92
CA LYS A 597 -14.03 -8.05 -30.51
C LYS A 597 -15.31 -8.56 -29.83
N ASN A 598 -15.28 -8.67 -28.51
CA ASN A 598 -16.28 -9.44 -27.76
C ASN A 598 -17.49 -8.60 -27.37
N GLN A 599 -17.32 -7.30 -27.12
CA GLN A 599 -18.38 -6.41 -26.65
C GLN A 599 -18.87 -5.47 -27.76
N LEU A 600 -17.96 -4.78 -28.47
CA LEU A 600 -18.33 -3.92 -29.60
C LEU A 600 -18.65 -4.70 -30.88
N GLY A 601 -18.22 -5.96 -30.98
CA GLY A 601 -18.50 -6.84 -32.11
C GLY A 601 -17.69 -6.51 -33.37
N VAL A 602 -16.48 -5.98 -33.22
CA VAL A 602 -15.52 -5.71 -34.31
C VAL A 602 -15.04 -7.03 -34.92
N ASP A 603 -15.20 -7.19 -36.23
CA ASP A 603 -14.83 -8.42 -36.93
C ASP A 603 -13.42 -8.33 -37.53
N PHE A 604 -12.41 -8.62 -36.70
CA PHE A 604 -11.02 -8.71 -37.14
C PHE A 604 -10.79 -9.73 -38.27
N GLY A 605 -11.64 -10.76 -38.38
CA GLY A 605 -11.57 -11.76 -39.46
C GLY A 605 -12.01 -11.17 -40.79
N GLN A 606 -13.11 -10.44 -40.81
CA GLN A 606 -13.56 -9.69 -41.99
C GLN A 606 -12.53 -8.65 -42.42
N MET A 607 -12.02 -7.85 -41.47
CA MET A 607 -11.00 -6.84 -41.74
C MET A 607 -9.71 -7.45 -42.31
N TYR A 608 -9.29 -8.61 -41.81
CA TYR A 608 -8.15 -9.35 -42.35
C TYR A 608 -8.38 -9.79 -43.80
N MET A 609 -9.58 -10.27 -44.14
CA MET A 609 -9.92 -10.70 -45.51
C MET A 609 -9.96 -9.51 -46.48
N GLU A 610 -10.54 -8.39 -46.05
CA GLU A 610 -10.59 -7.14 -46.80
C GLU A 610 -9.18 -6.57 -47.06
N ALA A 611 -8.31 -6.57 -46.04
CA ALA A 611 -6.92 -6.12 -46.15
C ALA A 611 -6.08 -7.02 -47.09
N ARG A 612 -6.49 -8.28 -47.31
CA ARG A 612 -5.88 -9.20 -48.30
C ARG A 612 -6.42 -9.03 -49.72
N GLY A 613 -7.36 -8.13 -49.94
CA GLY A 613 -8.01 -7.93 -51.25
C GLY A 613 -8.93 -9.09 -51.64
N VAL A 614 -9.39 -9.89 -50.67
CA VAL A 614 -10.32 -11.00 -50.89
C VAL A 614 -11.69 -10.54 -50.40
N SER A 615 -12.58 -10.14 -51.33
CA SER A 615 -13.98 -9.88 -50.96
C SER A 615 -14.61 -11.17 -50.43
N ILE A 616 -15.34 -11.08 -49.33
CA ILE A 616 -16.33 -12.08 -48.91
C ILE A 616 -17.50 -12.05 -49.90
#